data_AF-A0A2A2Q5D0-F1
#
_entry.id   AF-A0A2A2Q5D0-F1
#
_cell.length_a   1.000
_cell.length_b   1.000
_cell.length_c   1.000
_cell.angle_alpha   90.00
_cell.angle_beta   90.00
_cell.angle_gamma   90.00
#
_symmetry.space_group_name_H-M   'P 1'
#
loop_
_entity.id
_entity.type
_entity.pdbx_description
1 polymer ?
#
loop_
_entity_poly.entity_id
_entity_poly.type
_entity_poly.pdbx_seq_one_letter_code
_entity_poly.pdbx_strand_id
1 'polypeptide(L)'
;MDVFFTPLEPPIYELLGWDMDLIMRCLEVIRRELPMLSASLIPDDSCFAIFAMPRGKFPGGSYPVLGVVQDSPDDSSLYLAIEAKIRTWCLEVGKEKLTALATTVEPPTWEALKECGCYPDPRVAVGA
;
A
#
# COMPACT_ATOMS: atom_id res chain seq x y z
N MET A 1 16.22 -13.99 8.74
CA MET A 1 14.79 -14.09 8.40
C MET A 1 14.64 -13.34 7.10
N ASP A 2 14.33 -14.05 6.02
CA ASP A 2 14.18 -13.42 4.72
C ASP A 2 12.85 -12.65 4.70
N VAL A 3 12.90 -11.39 4.29
CA VAL A 3 11.74 -10.51 4.22
C VAL A 3 11.22 -10.55 2.79
N PHE A 4 10.01 -11.09 2.61
CA PHE A 4 9.37 -11.15 1.29
C PHE A 4 8.49 -9.92 1.09
N PHE A 5 8.74 -9.18 0.01
CA PHE A 5 7.93 -8.03 -0.37
C PHE A 5 7.00 -8.40 -1.51
N THR A 6 5.70 -8.44 -1.24
CA THR A 6 4.69 -8.64 -2.28
C THR A 6 3.99 -7.31 -2.56
N PRO A 7 4.09 -6.75 -3.78
CA PRO A 7 3.45 -5.49 -4.11
C PRO A 7 1.94 -5.67 -4.33
N LEU A 8 1.13 -4.95 -3.58
CA LEU A 8 -0.29 -4.74 -3.78
C LEU A 8 -0.52 -3.52 -4.68
N GLU A 9 -1.36 -3.71 -5.70
CA GLU A 9 -1.73 -2.67 -6.65
C GLU A 9 -3.23 -2.36 -6.59
N PRO A 10 -3.66 -1.44 -5.72
CA PRO A 10 -5.06 -1.00 -5.68
C PRO A 10 -5.49 -0.43 -7.04
N PRO A 11 -6.73 -0.65 -7.50
CA PRO A 11 -7.18 -0.26 -8.84
C PRO A 11 -7.51 1.25 -8.94
N ILE A 12 -6.57 2.11 -8.55
CA ILE A 12 -6.78 3.56 -8.41
C ILE A 12 -6.01 4.40 -9.44
N TYR A 13 -4.98 3.85 -10.09
CA TYR A 13 -4.04 4.63 -10.91
C TYR A 13 -4.70 5.33 -12.10
N GLU A 14 -5.40 4.57 -12.95
CA GLU A 14 -6.15 5.13 -14.09
C GLU A 14 -7.29 6.05 -13.63
N LEU A 15 -7.95 5.68 -12.53
CA LEU A 15 -9.07 6.43 -11.97
C LEU A 15 -8.64 7.84 -11.51
N LEU A 16 -7.41 7.96 -11.02
CA LEU A 16 -6.80 9.19 -10.54
C LEU A 16 -5.94 9.88 -11.62
N GLY A 17 -5.94 9.38 -12.87
CA GLY A 17 -5.25 10.01 -13.98
C GLY A 17 -3.73 10.06 -13.82
N TRP A 18 -3.14 9.09 -13.11
CA TRP A 18 -1.70 9.04 -12.85
C TRP A 18 -1.13 10.28 -12.13
N ASP A 19 -1.94 11.01 -11.36
CA ASP A 19 -1.44 12.02 -10.42
C ASP A 19 -0.74 11.33 -9.24
N MET A 20 0.59 11.29 -9.28
CA MET A 20 1.40 10.50 -8.34
C MET A 20 1.26 10.97 -6.89
N ASP A 21 1.13 12.27 -6.64
CA ASP A 21 0.99 12.81 -5.28
C ASP A 21 -0.41 12.54 -4.73
N LEU A 22 -1.45 12.66 -5.56
CA LEU A 22 -2.79 12.23 -5.17
C LEU A 22 -2.86 10.72 -4.92
N ILE A 23 -2.21 9.92 -5.78
CA ILE A 23 -2.09 8.47 -5.60
C ILE A 23 -1.38 8.16 -4.29
N MET A 24 -0.27 8.84 -3.95
CA MET A 24 0.41 8.68 -2.67
C MET A 24 -0.52 8.88 -1.48
N ARG A 25 -1.33 9.95 -1.50
CA ARG A 25 -2.32 10.21 -0.45
C ARG A 25 -3.39 9.13 -0.37
N CYS A 26 -3.92 8.69 -1.51
CA CYS A 26 -4.91 7.62 -1.56
C CYS A 26 -4.34 6.27 -1.08
N LEU A 27 -3.09 5.95 -1.44
CA LEU A 27 -2.39 4.75 -0.96
C LEU A 27 -2.18 4.81 0.56
N GLU A 28 -1.89 5.97 1.14
CA GLU A 28 -1.77 6.12 2.59
C GLU A 28 -3.09 5.88 3.31
N VAL A 29 -4.22 6.34 2.75
CA VAL A 29 -5.55 5.98 3.28
C VAL A 29 -5.74 4.46 3.24
N ILE A 30 -5.52 3.83 2.09
CA ILE A 30 -5.67 2.37 1.92
C ILE A 30 -4.76 1.61 2.89
N ARG A 31 -3.51 2.05 3.07
CA ARG A 31 -2.53 1.45 3.98
C ARG A 31 -3.01 1.47 5.43
N ARG A 32 -3.64 2.55 5.88
CA ARG A 32 -4.20 2.69 7.24
C ARG A 32 -5.44 1.82 7.46
N GLU A 33 -6.23 1.62 6.42
CA GLU A 33 -7.45 0.80 6.48
C GLU A 33 -7.14 -0.70 6.36
N LEU A 34 -6.07 -1.07 5.65
CA LEU A 34 -5.71 -2.46 5.36
C LEU A 34 -5.72 -3.37 6.60
N PRO A 35 -5.10 -3.01 7.74
CA PRO A 35 -5.08 -3.88 8.93
C PRO A 35 -6.48 -4.31 9.37
N MET A 36 -7.46 -3.39 9.28
CA MET A 36 -8.85 -3.70 9.58
C MET A 36 -9.48 -4.55 8.46
N LEU A 37 -9.21 -4.23 7.19
CA LEU A 37 -9.74 -4.96 6.03
C LEU A 37 -9.24 -6.41 5.94
N SER A 38 -8.03 -6.68 6.43
CA SER A 38 -7.37 -7.98 6.39
C SER A 38 -7.27 -8.67 7.76
N ALA A 39 -7.87 -8.11 8.81
CA ALA A 39 -7.78 -8.64 10.18
C ALA A 39 -8.22 -10.11 10.28
N SER A 40 -9.24 -10.52 9.52
CA SER A 40 -9.73 -11.91 9.52
C SER A 40 -8.92 -12.86 8.63
N LEU A 41 -7.92 -12.35 7.92
CA LEU A 41 -7.12 -13.11 6.94
C LEU A 41 -5.71 -13.38 7.47
N ILE A 42 -5.18 -12.51 8.32
CA ILE A 42 -3.82 -12.59 8.85
C ILE A 42 -3.86 -13.37 10.17
N PRO A 43 -3.08 -14.46 10.33
CA PRO A 43 -2.95 -15.15 11.60
C PRO A 43 -2.43 -14.24 12.72
N ASP A 44 -2.91 -14.44 13.96
CA ASP A 44 -2.58 -13.60 15.12
C ASP A 44 -1.07 -13.54 15.45
N ASP A 45 -0.30 -14.53 15.01
CA ASP A 45 1.14 -14.68 15.22
C ASP A 45 2.00 -14.21 14.04
N SER A 46 1.39 -13.69 12.97
CA SER A 46 2.10 -13.21 11.78
C SER A 46 2.57 -11.76 11.93
N CYS A 47 3.86 -11.49 11.65
CA CYS A 47 4.31 -10.10 11.48
C CYS A 47 3.84 -9.57 10.13
N PHE A 48 2.88 -8.63 10.16
CA PHE A 48 2.35 -7.98 8.96
C PHE A 48 2.65 -6.49 9.00
N ALA A 49 3.44 -6.02 8.04
CA ALA A 49 3.74 -4.60 7.86
C ALA A 49 3.46 -4.18 6.43
N ILE A 50 2.92 -2.97 6.27
CA ILE A 50 2.54 -2.41 4.97
C ILE A 50 3.26 -1.09 4.78
N PHE A 51 3.87 -0.92 3.62
CA PHE A 51 4.65 0.25 3.26
C PHE A 51 4.23 0.75 1.88
N ALA A 52 4.23 2.06 1.64
CA ALA A 52 4.34 2.58 0.29
C ALA A 52 5.79 2.40 -0.21
N MET A 53 5.99 2.04 -1.47
CA MET A 53 7.32 1.89 -2.07
C MET A 53 7.28 2.17 -3.58
N PRO A 54 8.38 2.63 -4.20
CA PRO A 54 8.46 2.78 -5.64
C PRO A 54 8.60 1.40 -6.29
N ARG A 55 7.74 1.11 -7.27
CA ARG A 55 7.85 -0.07 -8.13
C ARG A 55 8.19 0.37 -9.54
N GLY A 56 9.21 -0.25 -10.14
CA GLY A 56 9.49 -0.10 -11.55
C GLY A 56 8.54 -0.93 -12.41
N LYS A 57 8.02 -0.35 -13.50
CA LYS A 57 7.32 -1.05 -14.57
C LYS A 57 7.97 -0.73 -15.90
N PHE A 58 8.22 -1.79 -16.67
CA PHE A 58 8.77 -1.67 -18.01
C PHE A 58 7.75 -2.15 -19.05
N PRO A 59 7.48 -1.38 -20.12
CA PRO A 59 7.79 0.05 -20.28
C PRO A 59 6.84 0.90 -19.41
N GLY A 60 7.29 2.05 -18.88
CA GLY A 60 6.38 2.97 -18.16
C GLY A 60 6.95 3.75 -16.98
N GLY A 61 8.20 3.51 -16.56
CA GLY A 61 8.79 4.22 -15.42
C GLY A 61 8.41 3.61 -14.07
N SER A 62 8.59 4.35 -12.98
CA SER A 62 8.22 3.89 -11.64
C SER A 62 6.96 4.57 -11.12
N TYR A 63 6.24 3.89 -10.24
CA TYR A 63 5.01 4.37 -9.61
C TYR A 63 4.94 3.84 -8.17
N PRO A 64 4.21 4.52 -7.26
CA PRO A 64 4.07 4.05 -5.89
C PRO A 64 3.12 2.85 -5.82
N VAL A 65 3.45 1.87 -4.99
CA VAL A 65 2.61 0.71 -4.65
C VAL A 65 2.62 0.48 -3.15
N LEU A 66 1.73 -0.39 -2.64
CA LEU A 66 1.83 -0.88 -1.27
C LEU A 66 2.64 -2.18 -1.25
N GLY A 67 3.75 -2.25 -0.54
CA GLY A 67 4.46 -3.49 -0.24
C GLY A 67 3.96 -4.09 1.06
N VAL A 68 3.72 -5.40 1.05
CA VAL A 68 3.44 -6.18 2.27
C VAL A 68 4.67 -7.01 2.63
N VAL A 69 5.04 -6.98 3.90
CA VAL A 69 6.04 -7.87 4.51
C VAL A 69 5.34 -9.03 5.22
N GLN A 70 5.80 -10.25 4.95
CA GLN A 70 5.35 -11.48 5.62
C GLN A 70 6.56 -12.37 5.98
N ASP A 71 6.43 -13.13 7.08
CA ASP A 71 7.48 -14.03 7.60
C ASP A 71 7.62 -15.34 6.80
N SER A 72 6.70 -15.59 5.86
CA SER A 72 6.62 -16.82 5.07
C SER A 72 6.50 -16.49 3.58
N PRO A 73 7.31 -17.10 2.70
CA PRO A 73 7.35 -16.78 1.26
C PRO A 73 6.10 -17.17 0.47
N ASP A 74 5.16 -17.94 1.01
CA ASP A 74 4.33 -18.79 0.14
C ASP A 74 2.87 -18.97 0.55
N ASP A 75 2.21 -17.92 1.06
CA ASP A 75 0.74 -17.91 1.08
C ASP A 75 0.18 -16.99 -0.01
N SER A 76 0.36 -17.41 -1.27
CA SER A 76 -0.25 -16.77 -2.44
C SER A 76 -1.77 -16.60 -2.29
N SER A 77 -2.42 -17.48 -1.51
CA SER A 77 -3.86 -17.40 -1.25
C SER A 77 -4.22 -16.22 -0.34
N LEU A 78 -3.41 -15.96 0.70
CA LEU A 78 -3.56 -14.80 1.58
C LEU A 78 -3.37 -13.50 0.81
N TYR A 79 -2.33 -13.41 -0.02
CA TYR A 79 -2.10 -12.24 -0.87
C TYR A 79 -3.30 -11.95 -1.78
N LEU A 80 -3.80 -12.97 -2.50
CA LEU A 80 -4.96 -12.81 -3.39
C LEU A 80 -6.21 -12.40 -2.62
N ALA A 81 -6.42 -12.90 -1.41
CA ALA A 81 -7.54 -12.52 -0.55
C ALA A 81 -7.45 -11.05 -0.11
N ILE A 82 -6.26 -10.58 0.29
CA ILE A 82 -6.01 -9.18 0.65
C ILE A 82 -6.22 -8.26 -0.56
N GLU A 83 -5.67 -8.62 -1.73
CA GLU A 83 -5.86 -7.85 -2.96
C GLU A 83 -7.34 -7.74 -3.34
N ALA A 84 -8.09 -8.85 -3.24
CA ALA A 84 -9.53 -8.86 -3.49
C ALA A 84 -10.29 -7.92 -2.53
N LYS A 85 -9.95 -7.95 -1.23
CA LYS A 85 -10.56 -7.05 -0.22
C LYS A 85 -10.31 -5.58 -0.53
N ILE A 86 -9.07 -5.22 -0.88
CA ILE A 86 -8.71 -3.84 -1.26
C ILE A 86 -9.47 -3.42 -2.51
N ARG A 87 -9.53 -4.29 -3.52
CA ARG A 87 -10.26 -4.02 -4.77
C ARG A 87 -11.73 -3.74 -4.50
N THR A 88 -12.40 -4.59 -3.73
CA THR A 88 -13.80 -4.39 -3.34
C THR A 88 -13.99 -3.10 -2.57
N TRP A 89 -13.16 -2.86 -1.54
CA TRP A 89 -13.26 -1.64 -0.74
C TRP A 89 -13.05 -0.37 -1.57
N CYS A 90 -12.06 -0.34 -2.47
CA CYS A 90 -11.83 0.79 -3.37
C CYS A 90 -13.03 1.07 -4.28
N LEU A 91 -13.72 0.02 -4.76
CA LEU A 91 -14.94 0.16 -5.56
C LEU A 91 -16.12 0.69 -4.74
N GLU A 92 -16.28 0.20 -3.50
CA GLU A 92 -17.35 0.64 -2.58
C GLU A 92 -17.16 2.07 -2.09
N VAL A 93 -15.93 2.46 -1.77
CA VAL A 93 -15.59 3.83 -1.38
C VAL A 93 -15.74 4.76 -2.56
N GLY A 94 -15.24 4.36 -3.74
CA GLY A 94 -15.29 5.16 -4.95
C GLY A 94 -14.30 6.34 -4.94
N LYS A 95 -14.08 6.91 -6.13
CA LYS A 95 -13.08 7.98 -6.36
C LYS A 95 -13.26 9.19 -5.45
N GLU A 96 -14.48 9.72 -5.38
CA GLU A 96 -14.78 10.99 -4.71
C GLU A 96 -14.51 10.90 -3.21
N LYS A 97 -15.04 9.85 -2.56
CA LYS A 97 -14.83 9.63 -1.13
C LYS A 97 -13.37 9.31 -0.83
N LEU A 98 -12.70 8.50 -1.64
CA LEU A 98 -11.28 8.20 -1.45
C LEU A 98 -10.44 9.48 -1.53
N THR A 99 -10.72 10.34 -2.52
CA THR A 99 -10.05 11.64 -2.68
C THR A 99 -10.32 12.57 -1.49
N ALA A 100 -11.56 12.57 -0.97
CA ALA A 100 -11.90 13.34 0.22
C ALA A 100 -11.13 12.84 1.46
N LEU A 101 -11.09 11.52 1.68
CA LEU A 101 -10.30 10.92 2.76
C LEU A 101 -8.80 11.22 2.62
N ALA A 102 -8.29 11.25 1.39
CA ALA A 102 -6.90 11.55 1.08
C ALA A 102 -6.48 12.97 1.47
N THR A 103 -7.42 13.89 1.72
CA THR A 103 -7.12 15.23 2.28
C THR A 103 -6.74 15.21 3.77
N THR A 104 -7.03 14.12 4.47
CA THR A 104 -6.81 13.98 5.92
C THR A 104 -5.46 13.33 6.27
N VAL A 105 -4.67 12.98 5.24
CA VAL A 105 -3.38 12.33 5.39
C VAL A 105 -2.29 13.12 4.69
N GLU A 106 -1.09 13.07 5.25
CA GLU A 106 0.10 13.76 4.72
C GLU A 106 1.25 12.75 4.59
N PRO A 107 1.20 11.81 3.63
CA PRO A 107 2.37 11.03 3.29
C PRO A 107 3.42 11.90 2.58
N PRO A 108 4.67 11.39 2.44
CA PRO A 108 5.66 12.03 1.59
C PRO A 108 5.14 12.18 0.15
N THR A 109 5.68 13.17 -0.56
CA THR A 109 5.48 13.29 -2.01
C THR A 109 6.06 12.10 -2.74
N TRP A 110 5.65 11.91 -3.99
CA TRP A 110 6.23 10.87 -4.84
C TRP A 110 7.76 11.00 -4.97
N GLU A 111 8.26 12.22 -5.15
CA GLU A 111 9.68 12.55 -5.17
C GLU A 111 10.40 12.09 -3.91
N ALA A 112 9.87 12.43 -2.73
CA ALA A 112 10.44 12.03 -1.47
C ALA A 112 10.39 10.50 -1.26
N LEU A 113 9.32 9.83 -1.69
CA LEU A 113 9.24 8.37 -1.62
C LEU A 113 10.34 7.69 -2.46
N LYS A 114 10.64 8.21 -3.66
CA LYS A 114 11.73 7.69 -4.49
C LYS A 114 13.09 7.79 -3.79
N GLU A 115 13.32 8.85 -3.02
CA GLU A 115 14.56 9.06 -2.27
C GLU A 115 14.64 8.14 -1.04
N CYS A 116 13.55 8.00 -0.28
CA CYS A 116 13.52 7.19 0.95
C CYS A 116 13.37 5.69 0.70
N GLY A 117 12.86 5.29 -0.48
CA GLY A 117 12.65 3.90 -0.88
C GLY A 117 11.43 3.22 -0.28
N CYS A 118 10.96 3.62 0.90
CA CYS A 118 9.69 3.15 1.48
C CYS A 118 9.12 4.13 2.51
N TYR A 119 7.82 4.02 2.79
CA TYR A 119 7.12 4.80 3.82
C TYR A 119 6.01 3.98 4.49
N PRO A 120 5.84 4.00 5.82
CA PRO A 120 6.72 4.65 6.80
C PRO A 120 8.12 4.03 6.79
N ASP A 121 9.16 4.83 7.08
CA ASP A 121 10.53 4.31 7.13
C ASP A 121 10.64 3.32 8.32
N PRO A 122 10.89 2.01 8.07
CA PRO A 122 10.96 1.01 9.13
C PRO A 122 12.10 1.30 10.12
N ARG A 123 13.11 2.09 9.75
CA ARG A 123 14.22 2.49 10.62
C ARG A 123 13.84 3.57 11.63
N VAL A 124 12.77 4.33 11.36
CA VAL A 124 12.30 5.41 12.24
C VAL A 124 11.39 4.87 13.35
N ALA A 125 10.71 3.75 13.12
CA ALA A 125 9.80 3.12 14.09
C ALA A 125 10.52 2.40 15.26
N VAL A 126 11.82 2.15 15.17
CA VAL A 126 12.63 1.42 16.20
C VAL A 126 13.28 2.39 17.21
N GLY A 127 12.85 3.65 17.24
CA GLY A 127 13.51 4.72 18.02
C GLY A 127 12.59 5.60 18.87
N ALA A 128 11.45 5.09 19.34
CA ALA A 128 10.56 5.78 20.29
C ALA A 128 10.29 4.93 21.53
#